data_AF-A0A847GCC4-F1
#
_entry.id   AF-A0A847GCC4-F1
#
_cell.length_a   1.000
_cell.length_b   1.000
_cell.length_c   1.000
_cell.angle_alpha   90.00
_cell.angle_beta   90.00
_cell.angle_gamma   90.00
#
_symmetry.space_group_name_H-M   'P 1'
#
loop_
_entity.id
_entity.type
_entity.pdbx_description
1 polymer ?
#
loop_
_entity_poly.entity_id
_entity_poly.type
_entity_poly.pdbx_seq_one_letter_code
_entity_poly.pdbx_strand_id
1 'polypeptide(L)'
;MDGKTISLTLKVWRQKNPGTPGAFQVIEARDVSTDISFLEMLDVVNADIERNGGEPIAFDHDCREGICGSCGAVVNGKAHGPQAATTLCQLHMRKFN
;
A
#
# COMPACT_ATOMS: atom_id res chain seq x y z
N MET A 1 -17.38 -8.86 -12.52
CA MET A 1 -17.39 -7.47 -12.01
C MET A 1 -16.43 -6.71 -12.90
N ASP A 2 -16.94 -5.91 -13.83
CA ASP A 2 -16.13 -5.15 -14.80
C ASP A 2 -15.61 -3.86 -14.17
N GLY A 3 -14.75 -4.00 -13.15
CA GLY A 3 -14.06 -2.87 -12.52
C GLY A 3 -12.80 -2.51 -13.30
N LYS A 4 -12.49 -1.22 -13.43
CA LYS A 4 -11.23 -0.77 -14.03
C LYS A 4 -10.07 -1.23 -13.15
N THR A 5 -9.01 -1.77 -13.75
CA THR A 5 -7.78 -2.14 -13.06
C THR A 5 -6.61 -1.27 -13.48
N ILE A 6 -5.57 -1.23 -12.64
CA ILE A 6 -4.28 -0.60 -12.90
C ILE A 6 -3.13 -1.53 -12.50
N SER A 7 -1.98 -1.32 -13.12
CA SER A 7 -0.72 -1.96 -12.73
C SER A 7 0.24 -0.90 -12.21
N LEU A 8 0.89 -1.18 -11.09
CA LEU A 8 1.75 -0.26 -10.37
C LEU A 8 3.08 -0.91 -10.03
N THR A 9 4.16 -0.16 -10.20
CA THR A 9 5.46 -0.50 -9.64
C THR A 9 5.60 0.16 -8.27
N LEU A 10 5.51 -0.65 -7.21
CA LEU A 10 5.66 -0.19 -5.83
C LEU A 10 7.13 -0.20 -5.44
N LYS A 11 7.63 0.95 -4.98
CA LYS A 11 8.93 1.06 -4.30
C LYS A 11 8.68 1.11 -2.81
N VAL A 12 8.84 -0.02 -2.14
CA VAL A 12 8.50 -0.19 -0.72
C VAL A 12 9.77 -0.16 0.11
N TRP A 13 9.82 0.72 1.11
CA TRP A 13 10.92 0.74 2.07
C TRP A 13 10.86 -0.50 2.96
N ARG A 14 11.94 -1.26 3.01
CA ARG A 14 12.07 -2.48 3.82
C ARG A 14 13.30 -2.38 4.70
N GLN A 15 13.14 -2.79 5.95
CA GLN A 15 14.23 -2.90 6.91
C GLN A 15 13.95 -4.10 7.81
N LYS A 16 14.85 -5.08 7.83
CA LYS A 16 14.63 -6.35 8.54
C LYS A 16 14.64 -6.16 10.06
N ASN A 17 15.56 -5.33 10.56
CA ASN A 17 15.73 -5.06 11.99
C ASN A 17 16.57 -3.78 12.21
N PRO A 18 16.71 -3.29 13.46
CA PRO A 18 17.46 -2.07 13.76
C PRO A 18 18.95 -2.10 13.38
N GLY A 19 19.55 -3.28 13.22
CA GLY A 19 20.95 -3.46 12.86
C GLY A 19 21.21 -3.53 11.35
N THR A 20 20.17 -3.57 10.52
CA THR A 20 20.30 -3.63 9.05
C THR A 20 19.95 -2.28 8.42
N PRO A 21 20.72 -1.76 7.45
CA PRO A 21 20.30 -0.63 6.63
C PRO A 21 18.99 -0.95 5.90
N GLY A 22 18.08 0.01 5.84
CA GLY A 22 16.89 -0.12 5.02
C GLY A 22 17.17 0.13 3.54
N ALA A 23 16.33 -0.44 2.69
CA ALA A 23 16.42 -0.25 1.25
C ALA A 23 15.02 -0.30 0.62
N PHE A 24 14.89 0.26 -0.58
CA PHE A 24 13.67 0.08 -1.37
C PHE A 24 13.69 -1.26 -2.09
N GLN A 25 12.65 -2.04 -1.88
CA GLN A 25 12.31 -3.20 -2.70
C GLN A 25 11.30 -2.78 -3.77
N VAL A 26 11.48 -3.29 -4.99
CA VAL A 26 10.54 -3.09 -6.08
C VAL A 26 9.58 -4.28 -6.17
N ILE A 27 8.28 -4.00 -6.17
CA ILE A 27 7.21 -4.99 -6.24
C ILE A 27 6.22 -4.57 -7.33
N GLU A 28 5.87 -5.50 -8.20
CA GLU A 28 4.88 -5.28 -9.26
C GLU A 28 3.49 -5.68 -8.75
N ALA A 29 2.61 -4.69 -8.59
CA ALA A 29 1.21 -4.91 -8.26
C ALA A 29 0.40 -4.85 -9.56
N ARG A 30 -0.14 -5.99 -9.98
CA ARG A 30 -0.86 -6.13 -11.26
C ARG A 30 -2.35 -6.26 -11.02
N ASP A 31 -3.13 -5.81 -12.00
CA ASP A 31 -4.59 -5.98 -12.04
C ASP A 31 -5.30 -5.47 -10.76
N VAL A 32 -4.76 -4.42 -10.16
CA VAL A 32 -5.31 -3.80 -8.95
C VAL A 32 -6.57 -3.05 -9.32
N SER A 33 -7.71 -3.41 -8.72
CA SER A 33 -8.96 -2.68 -8.89
C SER A 33 -8.80 -1.21 -8.49
N THR A 34 -9.32 -0.28 -9.29
CA THR A 34 -9.30 1.15 -8.93
C THR A 34 -10.27 1.51 -7.80
N ASP A 35 -11.17 0.59 -7.45
CA ASP A 35 -12.24 0.79 -6.47
C ASP A 35 -11.83 0.46 -5.03
N ILE A 36 -10.68 -0.19 -4.84
CA ILE A 36 -10.17 -0.51 -3.51
C ILE A 36 -9.32 0.65 -2.96
N SER A 37 -9.17 0.68 -1.64
CA SER A 37 -8.28 1.56 -0.91
C SER A 37 -6.80 1.17 -1.08
N PHE A 38 -5.91 2.05 -0.66
CA PHE A 38 -4.48 1.79 -0.66
C PHE A 38 -4.10 0.62 0.24
N LEU A 39 -4.74 0.48 1.41
CA LEU A 39 -4.45 -0.65 2.30
C LEU A 39 -4.98 -1.96 1.75
N GLU A 40 -6.15 -1.98 1.13
CA GLU A 40 -6.65 -3.18 0.45
C GLU A 40 -5.76 -3.58 -0.73
N MET A 41 -5.17 -2.62 -1.45
CA MET A 41 -4.14 -2.91 -2.44
C MET A 41 -2.91 -3.57 -1.81
N LEU A 42 -2.45 -3.10 -0.65
CA LEU A 42 -1.37 -3.75 0.09
C LEU A 42 -1.75 -5.14 0.58
N ASP A 43 -3.00 -5.37 0.99
CA ASP A 43 -3.50 -6.70 1.38
C ASP A 43 -3.43 -7.67 0.19
N VAL A 44 -3.86 -7.25 -1.00
CA VAL A 44 -3.76 -8.06 -2.24
C VAL A 44 -2.29 -8.37 -2.56
N VAL A 45 -1.42 -7.36 -2.53
CA VAL A 45 0.01 -7.53 -2.78
C VAL A 45 0.66 -8.47 -1.75
N ASN A 46 0.30 -8.36 -0.47
CA ASN A 46 0.81 -9.23 0.58
C ASN A 46 0.36 -10.67 0.39
N ALA A 47 -0.91 -10.90 0.05
CA ALA A 47 -1.40 -12.24 -0.26
C ALA A 47 -0.60 -12.87 -1.42
N ASP A 48 -0.21 -12.08 -2.42
CA ASP A 48 0.62 -12.55 -3.53
C ASP A 48 2.06 -12.87 -3.11
N ILE A 49 2.66 -12.02 -2.28
CA ILE A 49 4.00 -12.23 -1.73
C ILE A 49 4.03 -13.52 -0.89
N GLU A 50 3.07 -13.70 0.00
CA GLU A 50 2.97 -14.86 0.89
C GLU A 50 2.77 -16.16 0.11
N ARG A 51 1.91 -16.16 -0.93
CA ARG A 51 1.74 -17.34 -1.81
C ARG A 51 3.03 -17.75 -2.52
N ASN A 52 3.93 -16.81 -2.75
CA ASN A 52 5.26 -17.06 -3.33
C ASN A 52 6.35 -17.31 -2.28
N GLY A 53 5.99 -17.46 -1.00
CA GLY A 53 6.91 -17.72 0.11
C GLY A 53 7.73 -16.51 0.55
N GLY A 54 7.33 -15.30 0.17
CA GLY A 54 7.99 -14.06 0.56
C GLY A 54 7.46 -13.46 1.87
N GLU A 55 8.13 -12.41 2.33
CA GLU A 55 7.76 -11.68 3.56
C GLU A 55 6.80 -10.52 3.24
N PRO A 56 5.59 -10.49 3.82
CA PRO A 56 4.58 -9.45 3.55
C PRO A 56 5.09 -8.06 3.93
N ILE A 57 4.58 -7.04 3.27
CA ILE A 57 4.80 -5.63 3.62
C ILE A 57 4.17 -5.38 4.98
N ALA A 58 5.01 -5.03 5.96
CA ALA A 58 4.54 -4.59 7.26
C ALA A 58 4.04 -3.15 7.19
N PHE A 59 2.83 -2.90 7.67
CA PHE A 59 2.25 -1.58 7.83
C PHE A 59 1.24 -1.60 8.99
N ASP A 60 1.13 -0.48 9.71
CA ASP A 60 0.18 -0.36 10.81
C ASP A 60 -1.23 -0.06 10.27
N HIS A 61 -2.23 -0.74 10.82
CA HIS A 61 -3.64 -0.44 10.57
C HIS A 61 -4.51 -0.89 11.73
N ASP A 62 -5.68 -0.25 11.88
CA ASP A 62 -6.69 -0.65 12.87
C ASP A 62 -8.11 -0.37 12.32
N CYS A 63 -8.69 0.81 12.60
CA CYS A 63 -10.11 1.08 12.30
C CYS A 63 -10.52 1.04 10.82
N ARG A 64 -9.59 1.22 9.87
CA ARG A 64 -9.84 1.34 8.40
C ARG A 64 -10.92 2.33 7.94
N GLU A 65 -11.38 3.21 8.83
CA GLU A 65 -12.43 4.22 8.55
C GLU A 65 -11.91 5.67 8.64
N GLY A 66 -10.59 5.84 8.76
CA GLY A 66 -9.94 7.15 8.81
C GLY A 66 -9.98 7.87 10.17
N ILE A 67 -10.19 7.12 11.26
CA ILE A 67 -10.40 7.70 12.60
C ILE A 67 -9.14 7.63 13.48
N CYS A 68 -8.52 6.46 13.60
CA CYS A 68 -7.50 6.18 14.64
C CYS A 68 -6.11 6.79 14.39
N GLY A 69 -5.78 7.16 13.15
CA GLY A 69 -4.43 7.64 12.78
C GLY A 69 -3.34 6.58 12.61
N SER A 70 -3.64 5.29 12.79
CA SER A 70 -2.64 4.19 12.70
C SER A 70 -2.07 3.99 11.29
N CYS A 71 -2.86 4.18 10.23
CA CYS A 71 -2.44 3.92 8.84
C CYS A 71 -1.50 4.99 8.22
N GLY A 72 -0.74 5.72 9.03
CA GLY A 72 0.10 6.81 8.55
C GLY A 72 1.31 6.29 7.76
N ALA A 73 1.37 6.58 6.45
CA ALA A 73 2.57 6.38 5.63
C ALA A 73 2.81 7.55 4.67
N VAL A 74 4.02 7.62 4.11
CA VAL A 74 4.39 8.56 3.04
C VAL A 74 4.33 7.84 1.71
N VAL A 75 3.52 8.37 0.79
CA VAL A 75 3.36 7.84 -0.57
C VAL A 75 3.77 8.91 -1.56
N ASN A 76 4.76 8.62 -2.42
CA ASN A 76 5.33 9.57 -3.39
C ASN A 76 5.71 10.92 -2.77
N GLY A 77 6.33 10.88 -1.58
CA GLY A 77 6.79 12.06 -0.85
C GLY A 77 5.70 12.86 -0.13
N LYS A 78 4.44 12.42 -0.18
CA LYS A 78 3.30 13.07 0.51
C LYS A 78 2.75 12.16 1.60
N ALA A 79 2.54 12.71 2.80
CA ALA A 79 1.84 12.00 3.85
C ALA A 79 0.44 11.62 3.34
N HIS A 80 0.13 10.32 3.39
CA HIS A 80 -1.15 9.73 2.98
C HIS A 80 -1.45 9.85 1.48
N GLY A 81 -0.46 10.21 0.66
CA GLY A 81 -0.54 10.21 -0.80
C GLY A 81 -1.15 11.48 -1.42
N PRO A 82 -1.66 11.39 -2.66
CA PRO A 82 -1.94 12.57 -3.49
C PRO A 82 -3.23 13.31 -3.14
N GLN A 83 -4.16 12.69 -2.41
CA GLN A 83 -5.46 13.28 -2.10
C GLN A 83 -5.39 14.05 -0.77
N ALA A 84 -5.68 15.35 -0.81
CA ALA A 84 -5.74 16.19 0.38
C ALA A 84 -6.86 15.74 1.35
N ALA A 85 -6.68 16.02 2.63
CA ALA A 85 -7.65 15.73 3.71
C ALA A 85 -8.19 14.29 3.68
N THR A 86 -7.31 13.32 3.39
CA THR A 86 -7.65 11.90 3.24
C THR A 86 -6.63 11.06 3.99
N THR A 87 -7.11 10.01 4.67
CA THR A 87 -6.24 9.02 5.31
C THR A 87 -5.83 7.94 4.33
N LEU A 88 -4.71 7.25 4.58
CA LEU A 88 -4.23 6.20 3.68
C LEU A 88 -5.26 5.06 3.49
N CYS A 89 -5.95 4.68 4.57
CA CYS A 89 -7.00 3.65 4.51
C CYS A 89 -8.25 4.07 3.71
N GLN A 90 -8.44 5.37 3.45
CA GLN A 90 -9.53 5.87 2.62
C GLN A 90 -9.07 6.35 1.23
N LEU A 91 -7.76 6.37 0.99
CA LEU A 91 -7.19 6.75 -0.29
C LEU A 91 -7.44 5.64 -1.30
N HIS A 92 -8.25 5.90 -2.31
CA HIS A 92 -8.59 4.91 -3.32
C HIS A 92 -7.58 4.86 -4.48
N MET A 93 -7.40 3.67 -5.05
CA MET A 93 -6.43 3.42 -6.11
C MET A 93 -6.72 4.19 -7.41
N ARG A 94 -7.99 4.59 -7.66
CA ARG A 94 -8.36 5.50 -8.77
C ARG A 94 -7.60 6.84 -8.77
N LYS A 95 -6.96 7.24 -7.67
CA LYS A 95 -6.15 8.47 -7.57
C LYS A 95 -4.73 8.35 -8.14
N PHE A 96 -4.33 7.17 -8.63
CA PHE A 96 -3.00 6.89 -9.19
C PHE A 96 -3.03 6.56 -10.70
N ASN A 97 -4.08 7.01 -11.41
CA ASN A 97 -4.18 6.91 -12.87
C ASN A 97 -3.47 8.08 -13.58
#